data_AF-A0A942QCC6-F1
#
_entry.id   AF-A0A942QCC6-F1
#
_cell.length_a   1.000
_cell.length_b   1.000
_cell.length_c   1.000
_cell.angle_alpha   90.00
_cell.angle_beta   90.00
_cell.angle_gamma   90.00
#
_symmetry.space_group_name_H-M   'P 1'
#
loop_
_entity.id
_entity.type
_entity.pdbx_description
1 polymer ?
#
loop_
_entity_poly.entity_id
_entity_poly.type
_entity_poly.pdbx_seq_one_letter_code
_entity_poly.pdbx_strand_id
1 'polypeptide(L)' 'MGSTRTNIVIDDEMLAMVMRRYGLSTKTEAVALALKRLAGEPMTREEALAMRGAKALQGVPEDTRPPSGE' A
#
# COMPACT_ATOMS: atom_id res chain seq x y z
N MET A 1 -0.88 16.15 3.50
CA MET A 1 0.20 16.16 2.49
C MET A 1 -0.41 16.52 1.15
N GLY A 2 0.21 17.43 0.39
CA GLY A 2 -0.29 17.86 -0.93
C GLY A 2 0.17 16.91 -2.04
N SER A 3 -0.44 17.05 -3.23
CA SER A 3 0.04 16.40 -4.44
C SER A 3 0.93 17.37 -5.22
N THR A 4 2.10 16.90 -5.65
CA THR A 4 3.01 17.67 -6.52
C THR A 4 2.95 17.11 -7.93
N ARG A 5 2.87 17.98 -8.94
CA ARG A 5 2.93 17.55 -10.34
C ARG A 5 4.38 17.13 -10.68
N THR A 6 4.54 15.91 -11.17
CA THR A 6 5.83 15.35 -11.56
C THR A 6 5.68 14.67 -12.92
N ASN A 7 6.59 14.94 -13.85
CA ASN A 7 6.65 14.25 -15.14
C ASN A 7 7.51 12.99 -14.99
N ILE A 8 6.92 11.82 -15.20
CA ILE A 8 7.59 10.51 -15.15
C ILE A 8 7.12 9.66 -16.34
N VAL A 9 7.99 8.76 -16.80
CA VAL A 9 7.66 7.80 -17.85
C VAL A 9 7.30 6.47 -17.19
N ILE A 10 6.18 5.89 -17.59
CA ILE A 10 5.66 4.62 -17.06
C ILE A 10 5.19 3.77 -18.23
N ASP A 11 5.35 2.46 -18.10
CA ASP A 11 4.78 1.48 -19.02
C ASP A 11 3.23 1.50 -18.94
N ASP A 12 2.58 1.83 -20.07
CA ASP A 12 1.13 1.97 -20.16
C ASP A 12 0.40 0.62 -20.05
N GLU A 13 1.01 -0.49 -20.46
CA GLU A 13 0.43 -1.83 -20.31
C GLU A 13 0.41 -2.25 -18.85
N MET A 14 1.51 -2.04 -18.14
CA MET A 14 1.60 -2.29 -16.70
C MET A 14 0.58 -1.46 -15.93
N LEU A 15 0.46 -0.18 -16.29
CA LEU A 15 -0.50 0.72 -15.69
C LEU A 15 -1.94 0.26 -15.95
N ALA A 16 -2.27 -0.13 -17.18
CA ALA A 16 -3.59 -0.64 -17.53
C ALA A 16 -3.93 -1.95 -16.79
N MET A 17 -2.96 -2.85 -16.61
CA MET A 17 -3.15 -4.06 -15.80
C MET A 17 -3.49 -3.73 -14.35
N VAL A 18 -2.79 -2.78 -13.74
CA VAL A 18 -3.05 -2.34 -12.36
C VAL A 18 -4.43 -1.69 -12.26
N MET A 19 -4.76 -0.78 -13.19
CA MET A 19 -6.05 -0.10 -13.21
C MET A 19 -7.21 -1.09 -13.33
N ARG A 20 -7.13 -2.08 -14.24
CA ARG A 20 -8.14 -3.14 -14.36
C ARG A 20 -8.23 -4.01 -13.12
N ARG A 21 -7.08 -4.39 -12.54
CA ARG A 21 -7.03 -5.27 -11.36
C ARG A 21 -7.67 -4.63 -10.13
N TYR A 22 -7.54 -3.32 -9.97
CA TYR A 22 -8.02 -2.59 -8.79
C TYR A 22 -9.21 -1.66 -9.07
N GLY A 23 -9.79 -1.71 -10.27
CA GLY A 23 -10.96 -0.89 -10.66
C GLY A 23 -10.69 0.62 -10.65
N LEU A 24 -9.48 1.05 -10.98
CA LEU A 24 -9.07 2.45 -10.90
C LEU A 24 -9.42 3.21 -12.18
N SER A 25 -9.81 4.48 -12.01
CA SER A 25 -10.31 5.32 -13.10
C SER A 25 -9.22 6.21 -13.71
N THR A 26 -8.13 6.47 -12.97
CA THR A 26 -7.04 7.34 -13.43
C THR A 26 -5.65 6.75 -13.24
N LYS A 27 -4.72 7.21 -14.09
CA LYS A 27 -3.28 6.90 -13.98
C LYS A 27 -2.70 7.34 -12.62
N THR A 28 -3.15 8.50 -12.13
CA THR A 28 -2.74 9.04 -10.83
C THR A 28 -3.15 8.15 -9.67
N GLU A 29 -4.38 7.60 -9.69
CA GLU A 29 -4.85 6.66 -8.66
C GLU A 29 -4.00 5.38 -8.64
N ALA A 30 -3.64 4.85 -9.80
CA ALA A 30 -2.78 3.67 -9.90
C ALA A 30 -1.39 3.91 -9.32
N VAL A 31 -0.78 5.05 -9.64
CA VAL A 31 0.53 5.44 -9.09
C VAL A 31 0.43 5.68 -7.58
N ALA A 32 -0.61 6.37 -7.10
CA ALA A 32 -0.83 6.59 -5.69
C ALA A 32 -1.00 5.28 -4.91
N LEU A 33 -1.78 4.32 -5.45
CA LEU A 33 -1.96 3.01 -4.84
C LEU A 33 -0.65 2.22 -4.77
N ALA A 34 0.16 2.25 -5.84
CA ALA A 34 1.46 1.61 -5.86
C ALA A 34 2.40 2.20 -4.81
N LEU A 35 2.49 3.53 -4.74
CA LEU A 35 3.31 4.24 -3.75
C LEU A 35 2.87 3.93 -2.32
N LYS A 36 1.56 3.92 -2.02
CA LYS A 36 1.03 3.56 -0.69
C LYS A 36 1.41 2.14 -0.28
N ARG A 37 1.32 1.19 -1.21
CA ARG A 37 1.72 -0.20 -0.96
C ARG A 37 3.22 -0.35 -0.73
N LEU A 38 4.04 0.35 -1.51
CA LEU A 38 5.50 0.33 -1.40
C LEU A 38 6.02 1.04 -0.16
N ALA A 39 5.40 2.17 0.21
CA ALA A 39 5.67 2.87 1.45
C ALA A 39 5.23 2.09 2.70
N GLY A 40 4.50 0.99 2.51
CA GLY A 40 4.02 0.14 3.59
C GLY A 40 3.07 0.88 4.51
N GLU A 41 2.23 1.80 4.00
CA GLU A 41 1.24 2.48 4.84
C GLU A 41 0.40 1.41 5.55
N PRO A 42 0.54 1.27 6.89
CA PRO A 42 -0.27 0.32 7.62
C PRO A 42 -1.73 0.74 7.49
N MET A 43 -2.64 -0.23 7.62
CA MET A 43 -4.07 0.05 7.65
C MET A 43 -4.37 1.20 8.59
N THR A 44 -5.27 2.09 8.18
CA THR A 44 -5.75 3.14 9.10
C THR A 44 -6.34 2.48 10.34
N ARG A 45 -6.33 3.21 11.47
CA ARG A 45 -6.86 2.69 12.73
C ARG A 45 -8.28 2.15 12.59
N GLU A 46 -9.11 2.80 11.78
CA GLU A 46 -10.49 2.39 11.52
C GLU A 46 -10.56 1.07 10.74
N GLU A 47 -9.78 0.94 9.67
CA GLU A 47 -9.71 -0.30 8.90
C GLU A 47 -9.14 -1.47 9.73
N ALA A 48 -8.12 -1.21 10.55
CA ALA A 48 -7.56 -2.21 11.47
C ALA A 48 -8.58 -2.65 12.54
N LEU A 49 -9.39 -1.71 13.04
CA LEU A 49 -10.48 -2.00 13.97
C LEU A 49 -11.60 -2.80 13.30
N ALA A 50 -11.94 -2.51 12.05
CA ALA A 50 -12.93 -3.26 11.28
C ALA A 50 -12.50 -4.72 11.02
N MET A 51 -11.19 -4.97 10.91
CA MET A 51 -10.64 -6.32 10.78
C MET A 51 -10.53 -7.10 12.10
N ARG A 52 -10.98 -6.53 13.23
CA ARG A 52 -10.94 -7.23 14.53
C ARG A 52 -11.69 -8.56 14.44
N GLY A 53 -10.98 -9.64 14.75
CA GLY A 53 -11.53 -11.00 14.69
C GLY A 53 -11.33 -11.73 13.36
N ALA A 54 -10.65 -11.12 12.38
CA ALA A 54 -10.36 -11.74 11.08
C ALA A 54 -9.40 -12.95 11.14
N LYS A 55 -8.78 -13.24 12.30
CA LYS A 55 -7.78 -14.31 12.48
C LYS A 55 -6.69 -14.32 11.39
N ALA A 56 -6.26 -13.13 10.97
CA ALA A 56 -5.36 -12.94 9.83
C ALA A 56 -3.89 -13.32 10.11
N LEU A 57 -3.54 -13.61 11.36
CA LEU A 57 -2.20 -14.07 11.73
C LEU A 57 -2.08 -15.57 11.41
N GLN A 58 -1.21 -15.91 10.47
CA GLN A 58 -0.85 -17.31 10.15
C GLN A 58 -0.09 -17.99 11.30
N GLY A 59 0.54 -17.20 12.18
CA GLY A 59 1.23 -17.65 13.38
C GLY A 59 1.64 -16.45 14.24
N VAL A 60 2.04 -16.73 15.49
CA VAL A 60 2.64 -15.71 16.36
C VAL A 60 4.07 -15.46 15.86
N PRO A 61 4.44 -14.22 15.49
CA PRO A 61 5.83 -13.90 15.13
C PRO A 61 6.77 -14.20 16.29
N GLU A 62 8.02 -14.58 15.98
CA GLU A 62 9.03 -14.70 17.04
C GLU A 62 9.27 -13.33 17.70
N ASP A 63 9.38 -13.34 19.02
CA ASP A 63 9.62 -12.13 19.81
C ASP A 63 11.03 -11.63 19.53
N THR A 64 11.13 -10.66 18.62
CA THR A 64 12.38 -10.08 18.16
C THR A 64 12.57 -8.74 18.85
N ARG A 65 13.67 -8.62 19.62
CA ARG A 65 14.07 -7.34 20.21
C ARG A 65 14.21 -6.31 19.10
N PRO A 66 13.72 -5.06 19.26
CA PRO A 66 13.94 -4.01 18.28
C PRO A 66 15.43 -3.88 17.97
N PRO A 67 15.82 -3.63 16.70
CA PRO A 67 17.22 -3.45 16.35
C PRO A 67 17.78 -2.32 17.20
N SER A 68 18.83 -2.61 17.97
CA SER A 68 19.60 -1.61 18.68
C SER A 68 20.17 -0.66 17.63
N GLY A 69 19.63 0.55 17.57
CA GLY A 69 20.13 1.60 16.69
C GLY A 69 21.58 1.92 17.05
N GLU A 70 22.45 1.83 16.05
CA GLU A 70 23.76 2.48 16.04
C GLU A 70 23.62 3.97 15.69
#